data_AF-A0A538ET78-F1
#
_entry.id   AF-A0A538ET78-F1
#
_cell.length_a   1.000
_cell.length_b   1.000
_cell.length_c   1.000
_cell.angle_alpha   90.00
_cell.angle_beta   90.00
_cell.angle_gamma   90.00
#
_symmetry.space_group_name_H-M   'P 1'
#
loop_
_entity.id
_entity.type
_entity.pdbx_description
1 polymer ?
#
loop_
_entity_poly.entity_id
_entity_poly.type
_entity_poly.pdbx_seq_one_letter_code
_entity_poly.pdbx_strand_id
1 'polypeptide(L)'
;VNWFNNGPAEQFLQFTVAKSGGNGRAQFAATPNHLIRTPGGWREAGELITGDRVMLTEQRRLSEQQWQVVLGSLMGDGNLSPNLQDRSGVRFRLGHGASQAAYLDWKVSLLGNIECARRVDGRGAVFADFTPLPELDELRRAVYLGDGRKHLSWDYLKTLTPLALAVWYLDDGSFTLRSKGLQEPTRGGSGRIEICVEAMSEGSRARLAEHLRDGYGLDVRLITKGVRQKAFLQFSTAATSKFQELVAPYVPDAMAYKLLPRYQGKCAVEPVFAPAELRPVPARILDIHVKPKTRSMNRFDIEVEGNHNYFVDGVMVHNSPETTTGGRALKFYASVRLDVRRIESLKDGTDAVGNRTRVKVVKNKCAAPFKQAEFDIIYGQGISREGSLIDVGVEQSIIRKSGAWYTYDGDQLGQGKENARKFLKENPDVAVEIEKKILEKLGVGLGGGTDAAGGPDAVTVDF
;
A
#
# COMPACT_ATOMS: atom_id res chain seq x y z
N VAL A 1 -10.83 17.53 3.63
CA VAL A 1 -10.18 16.81 4.75
C VAL A 1 -10.85 17.25 6.04
N ASN A 2 -11.42 16.32 6.80
CA ASN A 2 -12.00 16.57 8.12
C ASN A 2 -11.02 16.10 9.20
N TRP A 3 -11.09 16.72 10.38
CA TRP A 3 -10.24 16.41 11.52
C TRP A 3 -11.09 16.42 12.80
N PHE A 4 -10.95 15.39 13.61
CA PHE A 4 -11.77 15.17 14.81
C PHE A 4 -10.84 15.10 16.02
N ASN A 5 -10.94 16.09 16.92
CA ASN A 5 -10.19 16.09 18.16
C ASN A 5 -10.83 15.15 19.17
N ASN A 6 -10.14 14.06 19.50
CA ASN A 6 -10.63 13.03 20.42
C ASN A 6 -10.09 13.21 21.86
N GLY A 7 -9.57 14.40 22.18
CA GLY A 7 -9.04 14.73 23.49
C GLY A 7 -7.63 14.18 23.74
N PRO A 8 -7.12 14.31 24.97
CA PRO A 8 -5.76 13.92 25.31
C PRO A 8 -5.58 12.39 25.26
N ALA A 9 -4.45 11.95 24.71
CA ALA A 9 -3.98 10.57 24.80
C ALA A 9 -2.99 10.42 25.95
N GLU A 10 -2.97 9.23 26.55
CA GLU A 10 -2.04 8.89 27.63
C GLU A 10 -0.58 8.93 27.18
N GLN A 11 -0.32 8.42 25.97
CA GLN A 11 1.01 8.35 25.38
C GLN A 11 0.98 8.41 23.85
N PHE A 12 2.07 8.91 23.27
CA PHE A 12 2.39 8.80 21.85
C PHE A 12 3.70 8.04 21.70
N LEU A 13 3.77 7.22 20.67
CA LEU A 13 4.99 6.60 20.18
C LEU A 13 5.54 7.48 19.06
N GLN A 14 6.80 7.86 19.17
CA GLN A 14 7.54 8.55 18.13
C GLN A 14 8.27 7.51 17.29
N PHE A 15 8.00 7.51 15.99
CA PHE A 15 8.64 6.64 15.01
C PHE A 15 9.68 7.42 14.22
N THR A 16 10.79 6.77 13.92
CA THR A 16 11.74 7.19 12.89
C THR A 16 11.86 6.06 11.86
N VAL A 17 11.54 6.36 10.61
CA VAL A 17 11.52 5.40 9.49
C VAL A 17 12.59 5.80 8.47
N ALA A 18 13.30 4.82 7.92
CA ALA A 18 14.31 5.06 6.89
C ALA A 18 13.65 5.61 5.62
N LYS A 19 14.19 6.70 5.08
CA LYS A 19 13.75 7.35 3.84
C LYS A 19 14.94 7.50 2.90
N SER A 20 14.69 7.57 1.60
CA SER A 20 15.75 7.66 0.60
C SER A 20 16.21 9.10 0.35
N GLY A 21 15.28 10.04 0.35
CA GLY A 21 15.53 11.47 0.13
C GLY A 21 15.72 12.28 1.41
N GLY A 22 16.09 13.55 1.24
CA GLY A 22 16.25 14.53 2.32
C GLY A 22 17.31 14.15 3.35
N ASN A 23 16.97 14.25 4.63
CA ASN A 23 17.82 13.82 5.74
C ASN A 23 17.86 12.29 5.93
N GLY A 24 17.19 11.52 5.06
CA GLY A 24 17.16 10.07 5.10
C GLY A 24 16.19 9.48 6.14
N ARG A 25 15.34 10.31 6.76
CA ARG A 25 14.42 9.88 7.81
C ARG A 25 13.02 10.45 7.56
N ALA A 26 12.00 9.66 7.83
CA ALA A 26 10.63 10.10 8.03
C ALA A 26 10.29 9.97 9.52
N GLN A 27 9.64 10.97 10.10
CA GLN A 27 9.30 11.00 11.51
C GLN A 27 7.83 11.31 11.72
N PHE A 28 7.16 10.48 12.52
CA PHE A 28 5.76 10.70 12.88
C PHE A 28 5.48 10.21 14.29
N ALA A 29 4.42 10.73 14.89
CA ALA A 29 3.93 10.30 16.19
C ALA A 29 2.54 9.69 16.04
N ALA A 30 2.28 8.60 16.74
CA ALA A 30 0.98 7.94 16.76
C ALA A 30 0.68 7.39 18.15
N THR A 31 -0.60 7.29 18.53
CA THR A 31 -0.97 6.56 19.74
C THR A 31 -0.81 5.04 19.50
N PRO A 32 -0.60 4.21 20.53
CA PRO A 32 -0.33 2.78 20.36
C PRO A 32 -1.39 2.02 19.54
N ASN A 33 -2.64 2.45 19.58
CA ASN A 33 -3.75 1.83 18.86
C ASN A 33 -3.94 2.35 17.42
N HIS A 34 -3.14 3.31 16.93
CA HIS A 34 -3.20 3.67 15.50
C HIS A 34 -2.80 2.48 14.65
N LEU A 35 -3.45 2.32 13.50
CA LEU A 35 -3.09 1.29 12.55
C LEU A 35 -2.08 1.85 11.55
N ILE A 36 -0.93 1.19 11.42
CA ILE A 36 0.11 1.54 10.46
C ILE A 36 0.17 0.46 9.39
N ARG A 37 0.23 0.87 8.13
CA ARG A 37 0.30 -0.07 7.01
C ARG A 37 1.70 -0.68 6.96
N THR A 38 1.77 -2.00 7.03
CA THR A 38 2.98 -2.81 6.82
C THR A 38 2.84 -3.62 5.53
N PRO A 39 3.93 -4.23 5.00
CA PRO A 39 3.84 -5.13 3.85
C PRO A 39 2.87 -6.29 4.06
N GLY A 40 2.71 -6.75 5.30
CA GLY A 40 1.83 -7.87 5.66
C GLY A 40 0.38 -7.49 6.00
N GLY A 41 0.04 -6.20 6.08
CA GLY A 41 -1.26 -5.78 6.57
C GLY A 41 -1.24 -4.52 7.41
N TRP A 42 -2.40 -4.14 7.93
CA TRP A 42 -2.51 -3.14 9.00
C TRP A 42 -2.09 -3.76 10.34
N ARG A 43 -1.24 -3.07 11.09
CA ARG A 43 -0.81 -3.48 12.43
C ARG A 43 -0.93 -2.30 13.39
N GLU A 44 -1.21 -2.57 14.67
CA GLU A 44 -1.24 -1.52 15.69
C GLU A 44 0.17 -0.97 15.93
N ALA A 45 0.27 0.35 16.12
CA ALA A 45 1.55 1.03 16.32
C ALA A 45 2.31 0.51 17.54
N GLY A 46 1.61 0.13 18.61
CA GLY A 46 2.19 -0.44 19.82
C GLY A 46 2.76 -1.84 19.66
N GLU A 47 2.42 -2.55 18.58
CA GLU A 47 2.96 -3.89 18.28
C GLU A 47 4.22 -3.83 17.39
N LEU A 48 4.51 -2.66 16.82
CA LEU A 48 5.68 -2.49 15.96
C LEU A 48 6.94 -2.32 16.79
N ILE A 49 8.03 -2.92 16.31
CA ILE A 49 9.36 -2.80 16.90
C ILE A 49 10.37 -2.25 15.89
N THR A 50 11.50 -1.73 16.38
CA THR A 50 12.62 -1.36 15.50
C THR A 50 13.02 -2.53 14.61
N GLY A 51 13.25 -2.26 13.32
CA GLY A 51 13.54 -3.28 12.31
C GLY A 51 12.31 -3.76 11.53
N ASP A 52 11.09 -3.59 12.06
CA ASP A 52 9.85 -3.84 11.31
C ASP A 52 9.78 -2.93 10.07
N ARG A 53 8.93 -3.30 9.11
CA ARG A 53 8.73 -2.54 7.87
C ARG A 53 7.34 -1.93 7.82
N VAL A 54 7.28 -0.66 7.43
CA VAL A 54 6.05 0.10 7.18
C VAL A 54 6.02 0.56 5.72
N MET A 55 4.84 0.88 5.20
CA MET A 55 4.68 1.38 3.85
C MET A 55 4.90 2.90 3.84
N LEU A 56 6.02 3.32 3.25
CA LEU A 56 6.43 4.72 3.08
C LEU A 56 6.26 5.12 1.60
N THR A 57 5.71 6.29 1.32
CA THR A 57 5.66 6.83 -0.05
C THR A 57 7.04 7.28 -0.49
N GLU A 58 7.53 6.69 -1.57
CA GLU A 58 8.79 7.07 -2.23
C GLU A 58 8.53 7.28 -3.73
N GLN A 59 9.39 8.08 -4.37
CA GLN A 59 9.32 8.29 -5.81
C GLN A 59 9.90 7.09 -6.55
N ARG A 60 9.08 6.43 -7.36
CA ARG A 60 9.54 5.51 -8.40
C ARG A 60 10.01 6.30 -9.60
N ARG A 61 11.19 5.95 -10.13
CA ARG A 61 11.85 6.69 -11.21
C ARG A 61 12.14 5.83 -12.43
N LEU A 62 12.18 4.51 -12.28
CA LEU A 62 12.45 3.59 -13.37
C LEU A 62 11.19 3.32 -14.21
N SER A 63 11.33 3.43 -15.53
CA SER A 63 10.35 2.92 -16.47
C SER A 63 10.40 1.38 -16.56
N GLU A 64 9.40 0.78 -17.20
CA GLU A 64 9.39 -0.68 -17.48
C GLU A 64 10.61 -1.12 -18.31
N GLN A 65 11.05 -0.30 -19.28
CA GLN A 65 12.25 -0.61 -20.08
C GLN A 65 13.50 -0.59 -19.19
N GLN A 66 13.63 0.41 -18.33
CA GLN A 66 14.76 0.55 -17.42
C GLN A 66 14.82 -0.57 -16.39
N TRP A 67 13.66 -1.04 -15.95
CA TRP A 67 13.54 -2.23 -15.10
C TRP A 67 14.18 -3.45 -15.78
N GLN A 68 13.94 -3.64 -17.08
CA GLN A 68 14.54 -4.74 -17.85
C GLN A 68 16.07 -4.60 -18.00
N VAL A 69 16.59 -3.37 -18.11
CA VAL A 69 18.05 -3.13 -18.08
C VAL A 69 18.64 -3.51 -16.73
N VAL A 70 17.96 -3.17 -15.63
CA VAL A 70 18.37 -3.55 -14.27
C VAL A 70 18.33 -5.07 -14.10
N LEU A 71 17.24 -5.75 -14.48
CA LEU A 71 17.10 -7.20 -14.37
C LEU A 71 18.17 -7.93 -15.20
N GLY A 72 18.36 -7.54 -16.46
CA GLY A 72 19.38 -8.15 -17.32
C GLY A 72 20.79 -7.95 -16.79
N SER A 73 21.11 -6.72 -16.37
CA SER A 73 22.44 -6.43 -15.79
C SER A 73 22.65 -7.18 -14.48
N LEU A 74 21.61 -7.34 -13.67
CA LEU A 74 21.69 -8.06 -12.41
C LEU A 74 21.94 -9.56 -12.60
N MET A 75 21.52 -10.15 -13.73
CA MET A 75 21.94 -11.51 -14.07
C MET A 75 23.42 -11.59 -14.46
N GLY A 76 23.98 -10.50 -14.97
CA GLY A 76 25.37 -10.33 -15.40
C GLY A 76 26.27 -9.63 -14.37
N ASP A 77 26.98 -8.59 -14.83
CA ASP A 77 27.99 -7.85 -14.07
C ASP A 77 27.41 -6.77 -13.13
N GLY A 78 26.10 -6.53 -13.23
CA GLY A 78 25.38 -5.60 -12.37
C GLY A 78 25.31 -6.08 -10.91
N ASN A 79 25.38 -5.12 -9.99
CA ASN A 79 25.31 -5.36 -8.56
C ASN A 79 24.33 -4.42 -7.85
N LEU A 80 23.64 -4.94 -6.84
CA LEU A 80 22.78 -4.17 -5.93
C LEU A 80 23.36 -4.17 -4.53
N SER A 81 23.83 -3.02 -4.08
CA SER A 81 24.42 -2.83 -2.75
C SER A 81 23.48 -2.04 -1.84
N PRO A 82 23.38 -2.39 -0.55
CA PRO A 82 22.55 -1.63 0.38
C PRO A 82 23.14 -0.23 0.57
N ASN A 83 22.29 0.73 0.89
CA ASN A 83 22.76 2.03 1.33
C ASN A 83 23.38 1.91 2.73
N LEU A 84 24.63 2.35 2.90
CA LEU A 84 25.43 2.15 4.12
C LEU A 84 25.19 3.23 5.20
N GLN A 85 24.35 4.23 4.93
CA GLN A 85 24.15 5.39 5.80
C GLN A 85 22.82 5.37 6.58
N ASP A 86 22.29 4.18 6.90
CA ASP A 86 20.97 4.00 7.54
C ASP A 86 19.80 4.67 6.79
N ARG A 87 19.96 4.85 5.49
CA ARG A 87 18.92 5.40 4.60
C ARG A 87 18.23 4.27 3.84
N SER A 88 17.00 4.55 3.38
CA SER A 88 16.32 3.66 2.44
C SER A 88 16.97 3.73 1.06
N GLY A 89 16.74 2.69 0.26
CA GLY A 89 17.21 2.59 -1.11
C GLY A 89 18.44 1.71 -1.32
N VAL A 90 18.61 1.30 -2.56
CA VAL A 90 19.65 0.38 -2.99
C VAL A 90 20.45 1.03 -4.10
N ARG A 91 21.78 0.97 -3.98
CA ARG A 91 22.69 1.45 -5.02
C ARG A 91 22.85 0.37 -6.09
N PHE A 92 22.50 0.73 -7.32
CA PHE A 92 22.77 -0.06 -8.50
C PHE A 92 24.11 0.34 -9.10
N ARG A 93 24.98 -0.66 -9.33
CA ARG A 93 26.30 -0.46 -9.93
C ARG A 93 26.43 -1.31 -11.18
N LEU A 94 26.97 -0.69 -12.23
CA LEU A 94 27.44 -1.35 -13.44
C LEU A 94 28.96 -1.22 -13.52
N GLY A 95 29.65 -2.28 -13.92
CA GLY A 95 31.10 -2.28 -14.10
C GLY A 95 31.48 -3.10 -15.33
N HIS A 96 32.47 -2.63 -16.09
CA HIS A 96 32.94 -3.26 -17.32
C HIS A 96 34.44 -3.06 -17.52
N GLY A 97 35.08 -3.96 -18.25
CA GLY A 97 36.47 -3.79 -18.65
C GLY A 97 36.68 -2.61 -19.62
N ALA A 98 37.92 -2.14 -19.76
CA ALA A 98 38.25 -0.98 -20.60
C ALA A 98 37.74 -1.11 -22.05
N SER A 99 37.81 -2.31 -22.64
CA SER A 99 37.36 -2.59 -24.01
C SER A 99 35.83 -2.50 -24.19
N GLN A 100 35.06 -2.49 -23.10
CA GLN A 100 33.61 -2.44 -23.10
C GLN A 100 33.07 -1.10 -22.59
N ALA A 101 33.89 -0.04 -22.59
CA ALA A 101 33.48 1.29 -22.12
C ALA A 101 32.26 1.85 -22.89
N ALA A 102 32.27 1.75 -24.22
CA ALA A 102 31.15 2.19 -25.05
C ALA A 102 29.85 1.41 -24.75
N TYR A 103 29.96 0.14 -24.36
CA TYR A 103 28.80 -0.65 -23.94
C TYR A 103 28.25 -0.20 -22.59
N LEU A 104 29.14 0.12 -21.63
CA LEU A 104 28.71 0.74 -20.38
C LEU A 104 28.00 2.08 -20.63
N ASP A 105 28.52 2.91 -21.54
CA ASP A 105 27.90 4.19 -21.90
C ASP A 105 26.52 4.02 -22.50
N TRP A 106 26.33 3.01 -23.36
CA TRP A 106 25.01 2.64 -23.86
C TRP A 106 24.05 2.20 -22.74
N LYS A 107 24.49 1.38 -21.77
CA LYS A 107 23.64 1.01 -20.62
C LYS A 107 23.26 2.23 -19.77
N VAL A 108 24.19 3.16 -19.58
CA VAL A 108 23.95 4.38 -18.81
C VAL A 108 23.02 5.33 -19.55
N SER A 109 23.06 5.43 -20.88
CA SER A 109 22.14 6.27 -21.63
C SER A 109 20.68 5.79 -21.51
N LEU A 110 20.45 4.47 -21.45
CA LEU A 110 19.12 3.90 -21.17
C LEU A 110 18.60 4.28 -19.77
N LEU A 111 19.49 4.63 -18.85
CA LEU A 111 19.19 5.04 -17.47
C LEU A 111 19.43 6.55 -17.26
N GLY A 112 19.41 7.35 -18.33
CA GLY A 112 19.83 8.76 -18.32
C GLY A 112 19.04 9.70 -17.40
N ASN A 113 17.84 9.31 -16.94
CA ASN A 113 17.05 10.07 -15.95
C ASN A 113 17.50 9.80 -14.50
N ILE A 114 18.38 8.82 -14.26
CA ILE A 114 18.92 8.50 -12.94
C ILE A 114 20.35 9.01 -12.87
N GLU A 115 20.61 9.95 -11.95
CA GLU A 115 21.95 10.45 -11.69
C GLU A 115 22.91 9.29 -11.34
N CYS A 116 24.11 9.32 -11.93
CA CYS A 116 25.16 8.35 -11.64
C CYS A 116 26.54 9.00 -11.57
N ALA A 117 27.42 8.44 -10.74
CA ALA A 117 28.83 8.77 -10.70
C ALA A 117 29.62 7.80 -11.58
N ARG A 118 30.55 8.32 -12.38
CA ARG A 118 31.47 7.53 -13.20
C ARG A 118 32.82 7.39 -12.51
N ARG A 119 33.41 6.20 -12.58
CA ARG A 119 34.76 5.94 -12.06
C ARG A 119 35.53 5.02 -13.00
N VAL A 120 36.84 5.23 -13.07
CA VAL A 120 37.78 4.29 -13.68
C VAL A 120 38.72 3.78 -12.59
N ASP A 121 38.97 2.48 -12.55
CA ASP A 121 39.95 1.90 -11.62
C ASP A 121 41.38 1.93 -12.18
N GLY A 122 42.36 1.53 -11.37
CA GLY A 122 43.77 1.50 -11.78
C GLY A 122 44.11 0.49 -12.88
N ARG A 123 43.15 -0.38 -13.27
CA ARG A 123 43.30 -1.35 -14.38
C ARG A 123 42.54 -0.91 -15.63
N GLY A 124 41.94 0.29 -15.62
CA GLY A 124 41.14 0.83 -16.72
C GLY A 124 39.71 0.30 -16.78
N ALA A 125 39.25 -0.48 -15.80
CA ALA A 125 37.85 -0.88 -15.74
C ALA A 125 36.96 0.32 -15.39
N VAL A 126 35.85 0.44 -16.09
CA VAL A 126 34.91 1.56 -15.99
C VAL A 126 33.70 1.16 -15.17
N PHE A 127 33.20 2.08 -14.34
CA PHE A 127 32.08 1.86 -13.44
C PHE A 127 31.08 3.02 -13.52
N ALA A 128 29.80 2.68 -13.37
CA ALA A 128 28.72 3.62 -13.16
C ALA A 128 27.98 3.26 -11.87
N ASP A 129 27.97 4.18 -10.91
CA ASP A 129 27.30 4.07 -9.62
C ASP A 129 26.08 4.97 -9.61
N PHE A 130 24.88 4.40 -9.71
CA PHE A 130 23.63 5.17 -9.71
C PHE A 130 23.25 5.65 -8.31
N THR A 131 22.54 6.77 -8.24
CA THR A 131 21.92 7.23 -6.98
C THR A 131 21.03 6.12 -6.40
N PRO A 132 20.99 5.94 -5.07
CA PRO A 132 20.18 4.89 -4.45
C PRO A 132 18.70 4.98 -4.87
N LEU A 133 18.12 3.84 -5.24
CA LEU A 133 16.73 3.72 -5.67
C LEU A 133 15.93 2.90 -4.66
N PRO A 134 14.84 3.45 -4.07
CA PRO A 134 13.96 2.74 -3.14
C PRO A 134 13.29 1.52 -3.75
N GLU A 135 12.86 1.64 -5.00
CA GLU A 135 12.14 0.58 -5.71
C GLU A 135 12.97 -0.70 -5.92
N LEU A 136 14.30 -0.63 -5.75
CA LEU A 136 15.20 -1.78 -5.88
C LEU A 136 15.40 -2.59 -4.58
N ASP A 137 14.85 -2.17 -3.43
CA ASP A 137 15.07 -2.86 -2.15
C ASP A 137 14.53 -4.30 -2.15
N GLU A 138 13.28 -4.49 -2.59
CA GLU A 138 12.66 -5.82 -2.65
C GLU A 138 13.37 -6.71 -3.68
N LEU A 139 13.77 -6.16 -4.82
CA LEU A 139 14.56 -6.90 -5.82
C LEU A 139 15.88 -7.40 -5.23
N ARG A 140 16.60 -6.53 -4.50
CA ARG A 140 17.84 -6.91 -3.84
C ARG A 140 17.62 -8.03 -2.82
N ARG A 141 16.57 -7.93 -1.99
CA ARG A 141 16.24 -8.95 -0.99
C ARG A 141 15.89 -10.29 -1.62
N ALA A 142 15.19 -10.29 -2.75
CA ALA A 142 14.85 -11.50 -3.48
C ALA A 142 16.08 -12.17 -4.11
N VAL A 143 17.04 -11.38 -4.59
CA VAL A 143 18.22 -11.89 -5.33
C VAL A 143 19.38 -12.26 -4.41
N TYR A 144 19.63 -11.49 -3.34
CA TYR A 144 20.78 -11.69 -2.46
C TYR A 144 20.36 -12.22 -1.09
N LEU A 145 20.51 -13.53 -0.90
CA LEU A 145 20.13 -14.24 0.34
C LEU A 145 21.28 -14.35 1.36
N GLY A 146 22.45 -13.79 1.06
CA GLY A 146 23.60 -13.72 1.98
C GLY A 146 24.66 -14.81 1.79
N ASP A 147 24.46 -15.77 0.89
CA ASP A 147 25.42 -16.84 0.55
C ASP A 147 26.44 -16.44 -0.54
N GLY A 148 26.45 -15.15 -0.94
CA GLY A 148 27.30 -14.64 -2.00
C GLY A 148 26.88 -15.06 -3.41
N ARG A 149 25.74 -15.75 -3.58
CA ARG A 149 25.18 -16.13 -4.88
C ARG A 149 23.94 -15.31 -5.20
N LYS A 150 23.63 -15.21 -6.49
CA LYS A 150 22.37 -14.62 -7.00
C LYS A 150 21.30 -15.69 -7.07
N HIS A 151 20.13 -15.42 -6.49
CA HIS A 151 18.97 -16.32 -6.48
C HIS A 151 17.85 -15.77 -7.37
N LEU A 152 17.49 -16.49 -8.43
CA LEU A 152 16.54 -16.01 -9.45
C LEU A 152 15.25 -16.82 -9.42
N SER A 153 14.21 -16.31 -8.74
CA SER A 153 12.91 -16.99 -8.64
C SER A 153 12.24 -17.18 -10.01
N TRP A 154 11.21 -18.04 -10.06
CA TRP A 154 10.38 -18.16 -11.27
C TRP A 154 9.71 -16.84 -11.64
N ASP A 155 9.27 -16.06 -10.66
CA ASP A 155 8.66 -14.74 -10.90
C ASP A 155 9.68 -13.79 -11.54
N TYR A 156 10.93 -13.80 -11.07
CA TYR A 156 12.00 -13.03 -11.70
C TYR A 156 12.15 -13.44 -13.17
N LEU A 157 12.33 -14.73 -13.44
CA LEU A 157 12.60 -15.23 -14.79
C LEU A 157 11.44 -14.95 -15.75
N LYS A 158 10.20 -15.15 -15.31
CA LYS A 158 8.99 -14.90 -16.12
C LYS A 158 8.77 -13.43 -16.48
N THR A 159 9.38 -12.49 -15.75
CA THR A 159 9.31 -11.05 -16.07
C THR A 159 10.33 -10.60 -17.11
N LEU A 160 11.27 -11.47 -17.50
CA LEU A 160 12.34 -11.11 -18.43
C LEU A 160 11.78 -10.93 -19.84
N THR A 161 12.11 -9.78 -20.42
CA THR A 161 11.88 -9.49 -21.83
C THR A 161 13.13 -9.81 -22.65
N PRO A 162 13.04 -9.87 -23.98
CA PRO A 162 14.20 -9.99 -24.85
C PRO A 162 15.31 -8.96 -24.58
N LEU A 163 14.98 -7.75 -24.13
CA LEU A 163 15.96 -6.74 -23.73
C LEU A 163 16.79 -7.18 -22.51
N ALA A 164 16.14 -7.72 -21.47
CA ALA A 164 16.87 -8.21 -20.29
C ALA A 164 17.76 -9.41 -20.63
N LEU A 165 17.28 -10.33 -21.46
CA LEU A 165 18.07 -11.45 -21.97
C LEU A 165 19.26 -10.99 -22.81
N ALA A 166 19.09 -9.96 -23.64
CA ALA A 166 20.16 -9.35 -24.40
C ALA A 166 21.22 -8.75 -23.46
N VAL A 167 20.82 -7.91 -22.50
CA VAL A 167 21.76 -7.30 -21.55
C VAL A 167 22.53 -8.37 -20.77
N TRP A 168 21.85 -9.42 -20.28
CA TRP A 168 22.52 -10.52 -19.60
C TRP A 168 23.53 -11.25 -20.50
N TYR A 169 23.14 -11.56 -21.74
CA TYR A 169 24.03 -12.16 -22.74
C TYR A 169 25.24 -11.28 -23.07
N LEU A 170 25.05 -9.97 -23.14
CA LEU A 170 26.11 -9.02 -23.43
C LEU A 170 27.08 -8.83 -22.27
N ASP A 171 26.64 -9.02 -21.03
CA ASP A 171 27.53 -9.03 -19.87
C ASP A 171 28.35 -10.35 -19.83
N ASP A 172 27.68 -11.49 -19.62
CA ASP A 172 28.35 -12.76 -19.28
C ASP A 172 28.51 -13.76 -20.44
N GLY A 173 27.92 -13.46 -21.60
CA GLY A 173 27.92 -14.34 -22.75
C GLY A 173 29.18 -14.25 -23.60
N SER A 174 29.63 -15.40 -24.08
CA SER A 174 30.68 -15.53 -25.08
C SER A 174 30.11 -16.18 -26.35
N PHE A 175 30.64 -15.77 -27.50
CA PHE A 175 30.25 -16.29 -28.80
C PHE A 175 31.47 -16.79 -29.55
N THR A 176 31.41 -18.03 -30.03
CA THR A 176 32.44 -18.59 -30.91
C THR A 176 31.84 -18.89 -32.28
N LEU A 177 32.34 -18.21 -33.30
CA LEU A 177 32.03 -18.53 -34.69
C LEU A 177 32.80 -19.79 -35.11
N ARG A 178 32.09 -20.83 -35.57
CA ARG A 178 32.68 -22.16 -35.87
C ARG A 178 32.86 -22.43 -37.36
N SER A 179 32.01 -21.89 -38.23
CA SER A 179 32.11 -22.11 -39.68
C SER A 179 31.75 -20.86 -40.47
N LYS A 180 32.57 -20.51 -41.47
CA LYS A 180 32.28 -19.48 -42.48
C LYS A 180 31.68 -20.13 -43.74
N GLY A 181 30.44 -20.63 -43.65
CA GLY A 181 29.70 -21.04 -44.86
C GLY A 181 30.25 -22.24 -45.62
N LEU A 182 30.92 -23.20 -44.96
CA LEU A 182 31.50 -24.38 -45.61
C LEU A 182 30.44 -25.37 -46.16
N GLN A 183 29.19 -25.29 -45.68
CA GLN A 183 28.07 -26.15 -46.10
C GLN A 183 26.79 -25.32 -46.27
N GLU A 184 25.86 -25.76 -47.11
CA GLU A 184 24.58 -25.08 -47.42
C GLU A 184 23.78 -24.65 -46.17
N PRO A 185 23.62 -25.49 -45.12
CA PRO A 185 22.95 -25.09 -43.87
C PRO A 185 23.69 -24.01 -43.07
N THR A 186 24.97 -23.76 -43.36
CA THR A 186 25.84 -22.82 -42.65
C THR A 186 26.17 -21.58 -43.48
N ARG A 187 25.50 -21.36 -44.63
CA ARG A 187 25.79 -20.30 -45.61
C ARG A 187 25.84 -18.87 -45.03
N GLY A 188 25.24 -18.65 -43.86
CA GLY A 188 25.31 -17.38 -43.10
C GLY A 188 26.16 -17.41 -41.83
N GLY A 189 27.05 -18.39 -41.69
CA GLY A 189 27.83 -18.66 -40.49
C GLY A 189 27.09 -19.53 -39.47
N SER A 190 27.85 -20.37 -38.75
CA SER A 190 27.37 -21.07 -37.55
C SER A 190 28.27 -20.74 -36.36
N GLY A 191 27.68 -20.69 -35.17
CA GLY A 191 28.41 -20.43 -33.95
C GLY A 191 27.74 -21.04 -32.74
N ARG A 192 28.35 -20.81 -31.58
CA ARG A 192 27.90 -21.33 -30.31
C ARG A 192 27.97 -20.24 -29.25
N ILE A 193 26.86 -20.06 -28.52
CA ILE A 193 26.80 -19.22 -27.33
C ILE A 193 27.13 -20.06 -26.09
N GLU A 194 27.96 -19.48 -25.23
CA GLU A 194 28.20 -19.98 -23.87
C GLU A 194 28.11 -18.82 -22.89
N ILE A 195 27.23 -18.91 -21.90
CA ILE A 195 27.02 -17.86 -20.89
C ILE A 195 27.48 -18.36 -19.53
N CYS A 196 28.37 -17.61 -18.87
CA CYS A 196 28.79 -17.92 -17.51
C CYS A 196 27.61 -17.71 -16.55
N VAL A 197 27.28 -18.71 -15.74
CA VAL A 197 26.21 -18.63 -14.72
C VAL A 197 26.74 -18.94 -13.32
N GLU A 198 28.05 -18.83 -13.16
CA GLU A 198 28.72 -19.14 -11.91
C GLU A 198 28.20 -18.26 -10.77
N ALA A 199 27.91 -16.97 -11.01
CA ALA A 199 27.40 -16.06 -10.00
C ALA A 199 26.04 -16.49 -9.39
N MET A 200 25.29 -17.36 -10.06
CA MET A 200 23.97 -17.81 -9.64
C MET A 200 24.03 -19.07 -8.76
N SER A 201 23.05 -19.25 -7.87
CA SER A 201 22.89 -20.49 -7.10
C SER A 201 22.51 -21.68 -7.98
N GLU A 202 22.81 -22.90 -7.55
CA GLU A 202 22.55 -24.13 -8.33
C GLU A 202 21.09 -24.25 -8.75
N GLY A 203 20.15 -24.02 -7.81
CA GLY A 203 18.72 -24.02 -8.11
C GLY A 203 18.31 -22.94 -9.11
N SER A 204 18.99 -21.79 -9.13
CA SER A 204 18.74 -20.74 -10.12
C SER A 204 19.29 -21.10 -11.50
N ARG A 205 20.43 -21.79 -11.58
CA ARG A 205 20.99 -22.29 -12.85
C ARG A 205 20.05 -23.31 -13.50
N ALA A 206 19.50 -24.23 -12.71
CA ALA A 206 18.53 -25.22 -13.19
C ALA A 206 17.24 -24.55 -13.70
N ARG A 207 16.64 -23.66 -12.89
CA ARG A 207 15.45 -22.88 -13.28
C ARG A 207 15.67 -22.06 -14.54
N LEU A 208 16.83 -21.41 -14.68
CA LEU A 208 17.16 -20.62 -15.85
C LEU A 208 17.28 -21.49 -17.11
N ALA A 209 17.92 -22.66 -17.01
CA ALA A 209 18.01 -23.61 -18.13
C ALA A 209 16.64 -24.15 -18.55
N GLU A 210 15.76 -24.44 -17.58
CA GLU A 210 14.38 -24.84 -17.82
C GLU A 210 13.56 -23.70 -18.45
N HIS A 211 13.64 -22.49 -17.90
CA HIS A 211 12.97 -21.31 -18.43
C HIS A 211 13.34 -21.02 -19.90
N LEU A 212 14.61 -21.14 -20.27
CA LEU A 212 15.06 -20.96 -21.65
C LEU A 212 14.57 -22.08 -22.57
N ARG A 213 14.53 -23.33 -22.09
CA ARG A 213 14.01 -24.48 -22.86
C ARG A 213 12.50 -24.37 -23.07
N ASP A 214 11.73 -24.16 -22.02
CA ASP A 214 10.28 -24.26 -22.07
C ASP A 214 9.64 -22.95 -22.51
N GLY A 215 10.17 -21.82 -22.03
CA GLY A 215 9.65 -20.48 -22.35
C GLY A 215 10.04 -20.00 -23.74
N TYR A 216 11.26 -20.32 -24.21
CA TYR A 216 11.79 -19.82 -25.48
C TYR A 216 12.10 -20.92 -26.50
N GLY A 217 11.94 -22.20 -26.16
CA GLY A 217 12.26 -23.32 -27.04
C GLY A 217 13.74 -23.32 -27.45
N LEU A 218 14.64 -23.02 -26.50
CA LEU A 218 16.09 -22.96 -26.72
C LEU A 218 16.74 -24.21 -26.12
N ASP A 219 17.34 -25.06 -26.95
CA ASP A 219 18.15 -26.19 -26.48
C ASP A 219 19.44 -25.70 -25.82
N VAL A 220 19.41 -25.61 -24.49
CA VAL A 220 20.52 -25.24 -23.62
C VAL A 220 20.86 -26.35 -22.63
N ARG A 221 22.16 -26.52 -22.39
CA ARG A 221 22.69 -27.48 -21.42
C ARG A 221 23.56 -26.78 -20.39
N LEU A 222 23.39 -27.13 -19.13
CA LEU A 222 24.29 -26.73 -18.06
C LEU A 222 25.56 -27.59 -18.13
N ILE A 223 26.72 -26.94 -18.22
CA ILE A 223 28.02 -27.59 -18.29
C ILE A 223 28.99 -26.93 -17.31
N THR A 224 30.05 -27.64 -16.93
CA THR A 224 31.19 -27.06 -16.21
C THR A 224 32.42 -27.01 -17.10
N LYS A 225 33.24 -25.96 -16.95
CA LYS A 225 34.44 -25.76 -17.77
C LYS A 225 35.62 -25.19 -16.98
N GLY A 226 36.81 -25.50 -17.50
CA GLY A 226 38.09 -24.99 -17.03
C GLY A 226 38.55 -25.61 -15.72
N VAL A 227 39.78 -25.26 -15.30
CA VAL A 227 40.41 -25.80 -14.08
C VAL A 227 39.57 -25.50 -12.83
N ARG A 228 38.88 -24.35 -12.80
CA ARG A 228 38.02 -23.93 -11.69
C ARG A 228 36.59 -24.47 -11.75
N GLN A 229 36.26 -25.35 -12.73
CA GLN A 229 34.94 -25.97 -12.91
C GLN A 229 33.77 -24.97 -12.85
N LYS A 230 33.92 -23.82 -13.49
CA LYS A 230 32.86 -22.79 -13.52
C LYS A 230 31.65 -23.28 -14.31
N ALA A 231 30.45 -22.93 -13.86
CA ALA A 231 29.21 -23.29 -14.53
C ALA A 231 28.88 -22.37 -15.72
N PHE A 232 28.47 -22.98 -16.83
CA PHE A 232 28.05 -22.29 -18.06
C PHE A 232 26.76 -22.89 -18.61
N LEU A 233 25.95 -22.07 -19.27
CA LEU A 233 24.91 -22.52 -20.18
C LEU A 233 25.46 -22.56 -21.61
N GLN A 234 25.46 -23.74 -22.20
CA GLN A 234 25.88 -23.95 -23.59
C GLN A 234 24.64 -24.13 -24.48
N PHE A 235 24.55 -23.30 -25.50
CA PHE A 235 23.46 -23.35 -26.49
C PHE A 235 23.85 -24.30 -27.63
N SER A 236 22.88 -25.04 -28.16
CA SER A 236 23.06 -25.71 -29.45
C SER A 236 23.23 -24.69 -30.59
N THR A 237 23.64 -25.13 -31.77
CA THR A 237 23.79 -24.23 -32.93
C THR A 237 22.44 -23.65 -33.36
N ALA A 238 21.37 -24.46 -33.34
CA ALA A 238 20.01 -24.00 -33.62
C ALA A 238 19.51 -23.02 -32.55
N ALA A 239 19.70 -23.35 -31.27
CA ALA A 239 19.35 -22.46 -30.16
C ALA A 239 20.13 -21.15 -30.19
N THR A 240 21.40 -21.18 -30.59
CA THR A 240 22.23 -19.98 -30.76
C THR A 240 21.63 -19.05 -31.81
N SER A 241 21.26 -19.57 -32.99
CA SER A 241 20.66 -18.74 -34.04
C SER A 241 19.32 -18.16 -33.58
N LYS A 242 18.45 -18.98 -32.98
CA LYS A 242 17.13 -18.55 -32.48
C LYS A 242 17.24 -17.51 -31.38
N PHE A 243 18.17 -17.69 -30.44
CA PHE A 243 18.42 -16.72 -29.38
C PHE A 243 18.98 -15.40 -29.95
N GLN A 244 19.94 -15.46 -30.87
CA GLN A 244 20.48 -14.24 -31.48
C GLN A 244 19.43 -13.48 -32.30
N GLU A 245 18.54 -14.17 -33.00
CA GLU A 245 17.41 -13.54 -33.68
C GLU A 245 16.50 -12.77 -32.71
N LEU A 246 16.23 -13.36 -31.53
CA LEU A 246 15.44 -12.74 -30.48
C LEU A 246 16.11 -11.49 -29.89
N VAL A 247 17.42 -11.54 -29.63
CA VAL A 247 18.13 -10.45 -28.92
C VAL A 247 18.76 -9.41 -29.84
N ALA A 248 18.94 -9.70 -31.14
CA ALA A 248 19.62 -8.80 -32.09
C ALA A 248 19.06 -7.37 -32.13
N PRO A 249 17.74 -7.12 -32.01
CA PRO A 249 17.20 -5.77 -31.93
C PRO A 249 17.69 -4.94 -30.72
N TYR A 250 18.32 -5.59 -29.74
CA TYR A 250 18.75 -5.02 -28.46
C TYR A 250 20.27 -5.04 -28.25
N VAL A 251 21.06 -5.37 -29.29
CA VAL A 251 22.52 -5.46 -29.19
C VAL A 251 23.18 -4.27 -29.89
N PRO A 252 23.80 -3.33 -29.15
CA PRO A 252 24.43 -2.15 -29.74
C PRO A 252 25.68 -2.52 -30.56
N ASP A 253 26.08 -1.63 -31.47
CA ASP A 253 27.21 -1.85 -32.39
C ASP A 253 28.53 -2.15 -31.66
N ALA A 254 28.75 -1.52 -30.50
CA ALA A 254 29.90 -1.79 -29.64
C ALA A 254 30.04 -3.27 -29.22
N MET A 255 28.95 -4.03 -29.29
CA MET A 255 28.87 -5.45 -28.94
C MET A 255 28.45 -6.35 -30.11
N ALA A 256 28.41 -5.83 -31.34
CA ALA A 256 28.00 -6.58 -32.54
C ALA A 256 28.84 -7.85 -32.78
N TYR A 257 30.10 -7.88 -32.32
CA TYR A 257 30.98 -9.05 -32.41
C TYR A 257 30.44 -10.29 -31.68
N LYS A 258 29.48 -10.12 -30.74
CA LYS A 258 28.78 -11.23 -30.08
C LYS A 258 27.65 -11.82 -30.93
N LEU A 259 27.40 -11.32 -32.13
CA LEU A 259 26.37 -11.84 -33.02
C LEU A 259 26.96 -12.47 -34.28
N LEU A 260 26.21 -13.39 -34.88
CA LEU A 260 26.44 -13.81 -36.26
C LEU A 260 26.31 -12.60 -37.19
N PRO A 261 27.10 -12.52 -38.28
CA PRO A 261 27.10 -11.36 -39.18
C PRO A 261 25.71 -10.94 -39.68
N ARG A 262 24.81 -11.91 -39.95
CA ARG A 262 23.44 -11.67 -40.42
C ARG A 262 22.50 -10.99 -39.40
N TYR A 263 22.89 -10.95 -38.13
CA TYR A 263 22.11 -10.36 -37.04
C TYR A 263 22.69 -9.03 -36.55
N GLN A 264 23.85 -8.60 -37.06
CA GLN A 264 24.48 -7.32 -36.68
C GLN A 264 23.73 -6.12 -37.28
N GLY A 265 23.88 -4.94 -36.66
CA GLY A 265 23.29 -3.68 -37.15
C GLY A 265 21.76 -3.59 -37.03
N LYS A 266 21.14 -4.45 -36.22
CA LYS A 266 19.68 -4.48 -36.01
C LYS A 266 19.22 -3.72 -34.77
N CYS A 267 20.14 -3.14 -34.01
CA CYS A 267 19.80 -2.43 -32.77
C CYS A 267 18.85 -1.27 -33.03
N ALA A 268 17.73 -1.23 -32.32
CA ALA A 268 16.73 -0.18 -32.43
C ALA A 268 16.22 0.29 -31.05
N VAL A 269 17.06 0.16 -30.02
CA VAL A 269 16.70 0.52 -28.64
C VAL A 269 16.90 2.00 -28.41
N GLU A 270 15.79 2.73 -28.31
CA GLU A 270 15.77 4.11 -27.82
C GLU A 270 15.41 4.14 -26.32
N PRO A 271 16.01 5.05 -25.52
CA PRO A 271 15.66 5.21 -24.12
C PRO A 271 14.20 5.62 -23.92
N VAL A 272 13.48 4.88 -23.06
CA VAL A 272 12.12 5.19 -22.65
C VAL A 272 12.12 5.56 -21.17
N PHE A 273 11.83 6.82 -20.88
CA PHE A 273 11.73 7.35 -19.52
C PHE A 273 10.27 7.42 -19.06
N ALA A 274 10.05 7.29 -17.76
CA ALA A 274 8.75 7.49 -17.14
C ALA A 274 8.81 8.69 -16.17
N PRO A 275 7.70 9.45 -16.02
CA PRO A 275 7.62 10.47 -14.98
C PRO A 275 7.72 9.82 -13.60
N ALA A 276 8.29 10.54 -12.64
CA ALA A 276 8.41 10.04 -11.29
C ALA A 276 7.02 9.90 -10.64
N GLU A 277 6.73 8.71 -10.09
CA GLU A 277 5.43 8.40 -9.48
C GLU A 277 5.59 8.09 -8.00
N LEU A 278 4.78 8.70 -7.13
CA LEU A 278 4.77 8.38 -5.71
C LEU A 278 4.09 7.04 -5.47
N ARG A 279 4.82 6.05 -4.97
CA ARG A 279 4.25 4.75 -4.57
C ARG A 279 4.65 4.34 -3.16
N PRO A 280 3.76 3.65 -2.43
CA PRO A 280 4.14 3.03 -1.17
C PRO A 280 5.19 1.93 -1.40
N VAL A 281 6.32 2.02 -0.71
CA VAL A 281 7.37 1.00 -0.66
C VAL A 281 7.65 0.59 0.79
N PRO A 282 8.02 -0.67 1.05
CA PRO A 282 8.44 -1.10 2.37
C PRO A 282 9.70 -0.34 2.83
N ALA A 283 9.62 0.30 3.99
CA ALA A 283 10.73 1.01 4.63
C ALA A 283 10.92 0.52 6.06
N ARG A 284 12.17 0.41 6.51
CA ARG A 284 12.51 -0.08 7.86
C ARG A 284 12.28 1.00 8.92
N ILE A 285 11.72 0.61 10.05
CA ILE A 285 11.70 1.42 11.26
C ILE A 285 13.10 1.41 11.87
N LEU A 286 13.68 2.59 12.06
CA LEU A 286 15.00 2.80 12.64
C LEU A 286 14.94 2.96 14.16
N ASP A 287 13.87 3.57 14.67
CA ASP A 287 13.70 3.85 16.09
C ASP A 287 12.22 4.02 16.45
N ILE A 288 11.86 3.56 17.65
CA ILE A 288 10.55 3.75 18.28
C ILE A 288 10.79 4.06 19.75
N HIS A 289 10.25 5.19 20.23
CA HIS A 289 10.30 5.53 21.64
C HIS A 289 9.03 6.25 22.09
N VAL A 290 8.76 6.23 23.40
CA VAL A 290 7.65 7.01 23.98
C VAL A 290 8.01 8.49 23.91
N LYS A 291 7.15 9.26 23.24
CA LYS A 291 7.33 10.70 23.11
C LYS A 291 7.16 11.36 24.48
N PRO A 292 8.07 12.26 24.90
CA PRO A 292 7.92 13.04 26.13
C PRO A 292 6.61 13.84 26.12
N LYS A 293 6.00 14.04 27.29
CA LYS A 293 4.78 14.84 27.43
C LYS A 293 5.05 16.28 26.99
N THR A 294 4.28 16.76 26.02
CA THR A 294 4.33 18.14 25.53
C THR A 294 3.11 18.92 26.06
N ARG A 295 3.04 20.22 25.72
CA ARG A 295 1.91 21.11 26.08
C ARG A 295 0.55 20.61 25.56
N SER A 296 0.52 19.83 24.48
CA SER A 296 -0.70 19.24 23.92
C SER A 296 -0.47 17.79 23.60
N MET A 297 -1.26 16.93 24.22
CA MET A 297 -1.29 15.48 24.00
C MET A 297 -2.59 15.07 23.30
N ASN A 298 -3.24 15.98 22.58
CA ASN A 298 -4.50 15.68 21.92
C ASN A 298 -4.28 14.74 20.73
N ARG A 299 -5.13 13.71 20.62
CA ARG A 299 -5.17 12.82 19.46
C ARG A 299 -6.25 13.28 18.49
N PHE A 300 -5.96 13.13 17.20
CA PHE A 300 -6.84 13.54 16.13
C PHE A 300 -7.07 12.38 15.17
N ASP A 301 -8.32 12.18 14.80
CA ASP A 301 -8.67 11.32 13.67
C ASP A 301 -8.86 12.20 12.42
N ILE A 302 -8.36 11.71 11.28
CA ILE A 302 -8.39 12.44 10.00
C ILE A 302 -9.27 11.67 9.02
N GLU A 303 -10.12 12.40 8.30
CA GLU A 303 -10.91 11.85 7.21
C GLU A 303 -10.59 12.57 5.90
N VAL A 304 -10.24 11.82 4.88
CA VAL A 304 -9.92 12.28 3.53
C VAL A 304 -10.92 11.63 2.58
N GLU A 305 -11.85 12.43 2.04
CA GLU A 305 -12.81 11.98 1.01
C GLU A 305 -13.60 10.71 1.41
N GLY A 306 -14.06 10.62 2.67
CA GLY A 306 -14.78 9.45 3.17
C GLY A 306 -13.88 8.28 3.59
N ASN A 307 -12.56 8.45 3.54
CA ASN A 307 -11.57 7.46 3.97
C ASN A 307 -10.84 7.90 5.25
N HIS A 308 -10.43 6.95 6.07
CA HIS A 308 -9.69 7.16 7.32
C HIS A 308 -8.19 6.85 7.18
N ASN A 309 -7.73 6.62 5.95
CA ASN A 309 -6.32 6.46 5.59
C ASN A 309 -5.70 7.80 5.20
N TYR A 310 -4.49 8.04 5.68
CA TYR A 310 -3.72 9.24 5.37
C TYR A 310 -2.22 8.95 5.47
N PHE A 311 -1.40 9.87 4.94
CA PHE A 311 0.05 9.79 5.04
C PHE A 311 0.56 10.82 6.04
N VAL A 312 1.42 10.38 6.97
CA VAL A 312 2.15 11.26 7.90
C VAL A 312 3.63 11.13 7.61
N ASP A 313 4.23 12.21 7.12
CA ASP A 313 5.61 12.23 6.60
C ASP A 313 5.89 11.07 5.61
N GLY A 314 4.88 10.75 4.80
CA GLY A 314 4.91 9.69 3.80
C GLY A 314 4.58 8.29 4.32
N VAL A 315 4.46 8.07 5.63
CA VAL A 315 4.05 6.75 6.17
C VAL A 315 2.55 6.63 6.15
N MET A 316 2.03 5.52 5.61
CA MET A 316 0.59 5.26 5.55
C MET A 316 0.04 4.84 6.92
N VAL A 317 -0.87 5.64 7.44
CA VAL A 317 -1.54 5.47 8.73
C VAL A 317 -3.06 5.44 8.51
N HIS A 318 -3.74 4.67 9.35
CA HIS A 318 -5.18 4.70 9.50
C HIS A 318 -5.51 5.14 10.92
N ASN A 319 -6.62 5.88 11.06
CA ASN A 319 -7.13 6.34 12.36
C ASN A 319 -7.14 5.21 13.39
N SER A 320 -7.02 5.60 14.66
CA SER A 320 -7.08 4.64 15.75
C SER A 320 -8.49 4.01 15.82
N PRO A 321 -8.63 2.68 15.93
CA PRO A 321 -9.92 2.07 16.19
C PRO A 321 -10.44 2.60 17.52
N GLU A 322 -11.58 3.30 17.50
CA GLU A 322 -12.28 3.74 18.71
C GLU A 322 -12.58 2.51 19.57
N THR A 323 -11.74 2.30 20.58
CA THR A 323 -11.86 1.17 21.50
C THR A 323 -12.46 1.73 22.78
N THR A 324 -13.68 1.31 23.08
CA THR A 324 -14.33 1.61 24.36
C THR A 324 -13.44 1.09 25.50
N THR A 325 -13.37 1.82 26.61
CA THR A 325 -12.66 1.36 27.83
C THR A 325 -13.16 -0.04 28.24
N GLY A 326 -12.24 -0.93 28.67
CA GLY A 326 -12.53 -2.34 28.95
C GLY A 326 -12.03 -3.36 27.90
N GLY A 327 -11.28 -2.91 26.89
CA GLY A 327 -10.57 -3.78 25.95
C GLY A 327 -11.45 -4.55 24.95
N ARG A 328 -10.89 -5.59 24.33
CA ARG A 328 -11.59 -6.37 23.28
C ARG A 328 -12.74 -7.23 23.83
N ALA A 329 -12.74 -7.59 25.11
CA ALA A 329 -13.74 -8.47 25.70
C ALA A 329 -15.15 -7.87 25.60
N LEU A 330 -15.31 -6.58 25.94
CA LEU A 330 -16.61 -5.90 25.88
C LEU A 330 -17.21 -5.93 24.47
N LYS A 331 -16.37 -5.83 23.42
CA LYS A 331 -16.81 -5.93 22.03
C LYS A 331 -17.49 -7.27 21.71
N PHE A 332 -17.06 -8.37 22.33
CA PHE A 332 -17.60 -9.71 22.09
C PHE A 332 -18.78 -10.05 23.02
N TYR A 333 -18.67 -9.70 24.31
CA TYR A 333 -19.70 -10.01 25.30
C TYR A 333 -20.95 -9.13 25.18
N ALA A 334 -20.83 -7.85 24.86
CA ALA A 334 -21.97 -6.94 24.79
C ALA A 334 -23.06 -7.43 23.81
N SER A 335 -24.32 -7.47 24.28
CA SER A 335 -25.47 -7.82 23.45
C SER A 335 -25.87 -6.69 22.50
N VAL A 336 -25.71 -5.44 22.93
CA VAL A 336 -25.94 -4.24 22.12
C VAL A 336 -24.77 -3.28 22.31
N ARG A 337 -24.33 -2.63 21.22
CA ARG A 337 -23.37 -1.53 21.26
C ARG A 337 -23.90 -0.34 20.48
N LEU A 338 -23.82 0.82 21.09
CA LEU A 338 -24.28 2.09 20.55
C LEU A 338 -23.07 3.00 20.36
N ASP A 339 -22.94 3.56 19.16
CA ASP A 339 -21.98 4.60 18.82
C ASP A 339 -22.73 5.94 18.83
N VAL A 340 -22.42 6.79 19.81
CA VAL A 340 -23.10 8.06 20.08
C VAL A 340 -22.19 9.19 19.63
N ARG A 341 -22.64 9.98 18.64
CA ARG A 341 -21.86 11.07 18.07
C ARG A 341 -22.68 12.35 18.03
N ARG A 342 -22.08 13.47 18.44
CA ARG A 342 -22.65 14.80 18.23
C ARG A 342 -22.54 15.18 16.75
N ILE A 343 -23.65 15.60 16.15
CA ILE A 343 -23.71 16.06 14.75
C ILE A 343 -23.55 17.57 14.70
N GLU A 344 -24.43 18.30 15.38
CA GLU A 344 -24.56 19.75 15.27
C GLU A 344 -24.92 20.35 16.64
N SER A 345 -24.52 21.60 16.88
CA SER A 345 -24.92 22.36 18.06
C SER A 345 -26.20 23.14 17.77
N LEU A 346 -27.26 22.90 18.55
CA LEU A 346 -28.52 23.64 18.47
C LEU A 346 -28.33 25.01 19.12
N LYS A 347 -28.74 26.06 18.40
CA LYS A 347 -28.67 27.45 18.86
C LYS A 347 -30.05 28.08 18.88
N ASP A 348 -30.32 28.87 19.91
CA ASP A 348 -31.47 29.78 19.97
C ASP A 348 -30.93 31.21 19.98
N GLY A 349 -31.10 31.91 18.85
CA GLY A 349 -30.43 33.18 18.60
C GLY A 349 -28.89 33.06 18.62
N THR A 350 -28.25 33.64 19.63
CA THR A 350 -26.79 33.61 19.83
C THR A 350 -26.32 32.52 20.80
N ASP A 351 -27.21 31.93 21.60
CA ASP A 351 -26.86 31.02 22.68
C ASP A 351 -26.97 29.55 22.25
N ALA A 352 -26.02 28.72 22.67
CA ALA A 352 -26.02 27.29 22.40
C ALA A 352 -26.93 26.56 23.41
N VAL A 353 -28.10 26.15 22.97
CA VAL A 353 -29.15 25.55 23.82
C VAL A 353 -29.10 24.01 23.87
N GLY A 354 -28.39 23.36 22.94
CA GLY A 354 -28.26 21.90 22.95
C GLY A 354 -27.39 21.33 21.84
N ASN A 355 -27.43 20.01 21.67
CA ASN A 355 -26.71 19.27 20.64
C ASN A 355 -27.64 18.26 19.94
N ARG A 356 -27.66 18.26 18.61
CA ARG A 356 -28.25 17.16 17.84
C ARG A 356 -27.27 16.00 17.81
N THR A 357 -27.74 14.84 18.23
CA THR A 357 -26.93 13.64 18.47
C THR A 357 -27.44 12.48 17.61
N ARG A 358 -26.52 11.76 16.98
CA ARG A 358 -26.80 10.52 16.26
C ARG A 358 -26.31 9.34 17.07
N VAL A 359 -27.15 8.33 17.19
CA VAL A 359 -26.79 7.04 17.78
C VAL A 359 -26.90 5.96 16.73
N LYS A 360 -25.79 5.27 16.45
CA LYS A 360 -25.75 4.13 15.54
C LYS A 360 -25.61 2.83 16.33
N VAL A 361 -26.46 1.86 16.03
CA VAL A 361 -26.38 0.53 16.63
C VAL A 361 -25.29 -0.28 15.90
N VAL A 362 -24.04 -0.22 16.37
CA VAL A 362 -22.91 -0.92 15.73
C VAL A 362 -22.87 -2.41 16.00
N LYS A 363 -23.60 -2.88 17.02
CA LYS A 363 -23.80 -4.31 17.31
C LYS A 363 -25.18 -4.50 17.95
N ASN A 364 -25.91 -5.51 17.51
CA ASN A 364 -27.17 -5.93 18.11
C ASN A 364 -27.30 -7.45 17.99
N LYS A 365 -27.48 -8.16 19.11
CA LYS A 365 -27.76 -9.60 19.15
C LYS A 365 -29.27 -9.92 19.27
N CYS A 366 -30.11 -8.92 19.54
CA CYS A 366 -31.53 -9.09 19.82
C CYS A 366 -32.42 -8.69 18.63
N ALA A 367 -31.91 -7.86 17.71
CA ALA A 367 -32.61 -7.43 16.50
C ALA A 367 -31.59 -7.03 15.41
N ALA A 368 -32.08 -6.57 14.26
CA ALA A 368 -31.24 -6.12 13.14
C ALA A 368 -30.25 -5.01 13.59
N PRO A 369 -28.94 -5.17 13.37
CA PRO A 369 -27.93 -4.15 13.67
C PRO A 369 -27.92 -3.03 12.61
N PHE A 370 -27.09 -2.02 12.85
CA PHE A 370 -26.79 -0.88 11.95
C PHE A 370 -27.91 0.15 11.72
N LYS A 371 -29.03 0.03 12.43
CA LYS A 371 -30.01 1.11 12.52
C LYS A 371 -29.42 2.34 13.20
N GLN A 372 -29.90 3.50 12.80
CA GLN A 372 -29.51 4.80 13.35
C GLN A 372 -30.72 5.52 13.91
N ALA A 373 -30.51 6.27 14.99
CA ALA A 373 -31.50 7.15 15.58
C ALA A 373 -30.86 8.54 15.75
N GLU A 374 -31.64 9.58 15.46
CA GLU A 374 -31.23 10.97 15.68
C GLU A 374 -32.19 11.62 16.66
N PHE A 375 -31.64 12.35 17.62
CA PHE A 375 -32.42 13.07 18.61
C PHE A 375 -31.66 14.29 19.12
N ASP A 376 -32.42 15.21 19.69
CA ASP A 376 -31.92 16.47 20.21
C ASP A 376 -31.71 16.36 21.73
N ILE A 377 -30.52 16.70 22.21
CA ILE A 377 -30.18 16.78 23.65
C ILE A 377 -30.12 18.25 24.05
N ILE A 378 -31.04 18.68 24.91
CA ILE A 378 -31.14 20.05 25.39
C ILE A 378 -30.42 20.17 26.74
N TYR A 379 -29.59 21.19 26.91
CA TYR A 379 -28.86 21.40 28.16
C TYR A 379 -29.82 21.68 29.32
N GLY A 380 -29.63 20.98 30.44
CA GLY A 380 -30.49 21.09 31.63
C GLY A 380 -31.83 20.34 31.55
N GLN A 381 -32.20 19.77 30.40
CA GLN A 381 -33.45 19.00 30.23
C GLN A 381 -33.22 17.55 29.76
N GLY A 382 -32.09 17.26 29.12
CA GLY A 382 -31.78 15.92 28.61
C GLY A 382 -32.31 15.67 27.20
N ILE A 383 -32.63 14.42 26.88
CA ILE A 383 -33.13 14.01 25.56
C ILE A 383 -34.55 14.56 25.38
N SER A 384 -34.79 15.32 24.30
CA SER A 384 -36.12 15.84 24.00
C SER A 384 -37.00 14.74 23.38
N ARG A 385 -37.91 14.20 24.19
CA ARG A 385 -38.90 13.19 23.76
C ARG A 385 -39.84 13.77 22.71
N GLU A 386 -40.37 14.96 22.96
CA GLU A 386 -41.35 15.64 22.11
C GLU A 386 -40.73 16.02 20.76
N GLY A 387 -39.47 16.47 20.76
CA GLY A 387 -38.74 16.75 19.52
C GLY A 387 -38.52 15.48 18.67
N SER A 388 -38.29 14.35 19.33
CA SER A 388 -38.13 13.05 18.67
C SER A 388 -39.47 12.52 18.11
N LEU A 389 -40.57 12.71 18.85
CA LEU A 389 -41.93 12.36 18.38
C LEU A 389 -42.32 13.15 17.14
N ILE A 390 -41.97 14.44 17.05
CA ILE A 390 -42.23 15.25 15.86
C ILE A 390 -41.42 14.74 14.66
N ASP A 391 -40.12 14.49 14.83
CA ASP A 391 -39.25 14.02 13.75
C ASP A 391 -39.75 12.67 13.19
N VAL A 392 -40.01 11.70 14.08
CA VAL A 392 -40.52 10.37 13.69
C VAL A 392 -41.95 10.46 13.15
N GLY A 393 -42.80 11.31 13.72
CA GLY A 393 -44.17 11.52 13.26
C GLY A 393 -44.23 12.09 11.85
N VAL A 394 -43.31 12.99 11.49
CA VAL A 394 -43.16 13.53 10.13
C VAL A 394 -42.62 12.44 9.18
N GLU A 395 -41.59 11.70 9.59
CA GLU A 395 -41.02 10.60 8.80
C GLU A 395 -42.08 9.53 8.48
N GLN A 396 -42.91 9.18 9.47
CA GLN A 396 -44.01 8.23 9.32
C GLN A 396 -45.28 8.84 8.71
N SER A 397 -45.25 10.10 8.26
CA SER A 397 -46.39 10.80 7.65
C SER A 397 -47.65 10.87 8.55
N ILE A 398 -47.47 10.78 9.86
CA ILE A 398 -48.53 10.97 10.88
C ILE A 398 -48.71 12.46 11.16
N ILE A 399 -47.61 13.21 11.18
CA ILE A 399 -47.60 14.67 11.26
C ILE A 399 -47.31 15.23 9.88
N ARG A 400 -48.15 16.16 9.39
CA ARG A 400 -47.96 16.82 8.10
C ARG A 400 -47.19 18.12 8.28
N LYS A 401 -46.13 18.29 7.48
CA LYS A 401 -45.33 19.51 7.42
C LYS A 401 -45.66 20.31 6.16
N SER A 402 -46.23 21.49 6.32
CA SER A 402 -46.54 22.42 5.23
C SER A 402 -45.68 23.68 5.39
N GLY A 403 -44.53 23.70 4.73
CA GLY A 403 -43.52 24.76 4.89
C GLY A 403 -42.94 24.76 6.31
N ALA A 404 -43.19 25.85 7.05
CA ALA A 404 -42.78 25.99 8.45
C ALA A 404 -43.83 25.46 9.45
N TRP A 405 -45.02 25.06 9.01
CA TRP A 405 -46.12 24.65 9.89
C TRP A 405 -46.19 23.13 10.07
N TYR A 406 -46.42 22.68 11.30
CA TYR A 406 -46.68 21.29 11.66
C TYR A 406 -48.16 21.10 12.00
N THR A 407 -48.79 20.08 11.42
CA THR A 407 -50.22 19.79 11.58
C THR A 407 -50.45 18.31 11.89
N TYR A 408 -51.39 18.03 12.78
CA TYR A 408 -51.79 16.68 13.18
C TYR A 408 -53.32 16.59 13.18
N ASP A 409 -53.87 15.67 12.39
CA ASP A 409 -55.32 15.42 12.25
C ASP A 409 -56.22 16.66 12.03
N GLY A 410 -55.67 17.71 11.43
CA GLY A 410 -56.35 18.98 11.18
C GLY A 410 -55.99 20.10 12.16
N ASP A 411 -55.42 19.76 13.32
CA ASP A 411 -54.96 20.73 14.32
C ASP A 411 -53.55 21.23 14.02
N GLN A 412 -53.35 22.53 14.22
CA GLN A 412 -52.05 23.18 14.05
C GLN A 412 -51.21 23.04 15.32
N LEU A 413 -50.16 22.22 15.25
CA LEU A 413 -49.20 22.02 16.35
C LEU A 413 -48.31 23.27 16.56
N GLY A 414 -48.09 24.04 15.50
CA GLY A 414 -47.37 25.32 15.56
C GLY A 414 -46.43 25.60 14.38
N GLN A 415 -45.94 26.84 14.30
CA GLN A 415 -44.96 27.28 13.32
C GLN A 415 -43.54 27.05 13.84
N GLY A 416 -42.78 26.18 13.17
CA GLY A 416 -41.43 25.81 13.55
C GLY A 416 -41.39 24.67 14.59
N LYS A 417 -40.28 23.93 14.61
CA LYS A 417 -40.10 22.74 15.45
C LYS A 417 -40.18 23.07 16.95
N GLU A 418 -39.64 24.23 17.34
CA GLU A 418 -39.62 24.68 18.74
C GLU A 418 -41.03 24.95 19.30
N ASN A 419 -41.91 25.56 18.50
CA ASN A 419 -43.28 25.83 18.94
C ASN A 419 -44.13 24.56 18.96
N ALA A 420 -43.95 23.67 17.98
CA ALA A 420 -44.58 22.35 18.00
C ALA A 420 -44.15 21.52 19.23
N ARG A 421 -42.87 21.64 19.64
CA ARG A 421 -42.37 21.00 20.88
C ARG A 421 -43.04 21.55 22.13
N LYS A 422 -43.20 22.88 22.25
CA LYS A 422 -43.92 23.51 23.37
C LYS A 422 -45.37 23.05 23.44
N PHE A 423 -46.06 23.02 22.30
CA PHE A 423 -47.44 22.56 22.21
C PHE A 423 -47.62 21.12 22.71
N LEU A 424 -46.74 20.18 22.29
CA LEU A 424 -46.79 18.79 22.76
C LEU A 424 -46.43 18.65 24.26
N LYS A 425 -45.62 19.57 24.79
CA LYS A 425 -45.30 19.59 26.23
C LYS A 425 -46.47 20.10 27.07
N GLU A 426 -47.25 21.03 26.54
CA GLU A 426 -48.44 21.59 27.18
C GLU A 426 -49.67 20.66 27.04
N ASN A 427 -49.70 19.81 26.00
CA ASN A 427 -50.79 18.89 25.70
C ASN A 427 -50.29 17.42 25.68
N PRO A 428 -50.04 16.81 26.85
CA PRO A 428 -49.50 15.46 26.94
C PRO A 428 -50.42 14.39 26.34
N ASP A 429 -51.75 14.60 26.36
CA ASP A 429 -52.72 13.65 25.81
C ASP A 429 -52.53 13.44 24.30
N VAL A 430 -52.29 14.53 23.57
CA VAL A 430 -52.00 14.51 22.12
C VAL A 430 -50.64 13.85 21.85
N ALA A 431 -49.65 14.08 22.71
CA ALA A 431 -48.34 13.44 22.58
C ALA A 431 -48.41 11.91 22.75
N VAL A 432 -49.20 11.41 23.70
CA VAL A 432 -49.44 9.97 23.91
C VAL A 432 -50.20 9.35 22.74
N GLU A 433 -51.19 10.06 22.19
CA GLU A 433 -51.92 9.59 21.01
C GLU A 433 -51.00 9.45 19.78
N ILE A 434 -50.17 10.46 19.53
CA ILE A 434 -49.16 10.44 18.45
C ILE A 434 -48.18 9.29 18.65
N GLU A 435 -47.67 9.11 19.87
CA GLU A 435 -46.74 8.03 20.21
C GLU A 435 -47.36 6.65 19.95
N LYS A 436 -48.62 6.42 20.38
CA LYS A 436 -49.32 5.16 20.15
C LYS A 436 -49.46 4.86 18.65
N LYS A 437 -49.88 5.84 17.85
CA LYS A 437 -49.99 5.69 16.38
C LYS A 437 -48.64 5.41 15.73
N ILE A 438 -47.55 6.04 16.21
CA ILE A 438 -46.19 5.78 15.75
C ILE A 438 -45.76 4.34 16.07
N LEU A 439 -45.98 3.89 17.31
CA LEU A 439 -45.59 2.56 17.77
C LEU A 439 -46.35 1.45 17.04
N GLU A 440 -47.66 1.61 16.83
CA GLU A 440 -48.49 0.69 16.04
C GLU A 440 -47.98 0.57 14.60
N LYS A 441 -47.67 1.71 13.96
CA LYS A 441 -47.17 1.74 12.58
C LYS A 441 -45.78 1.13 12.44
N LEU A 442 -44.93 1.29 13.45
CA LEU A 442 -43.59 0.69 13.50
C LEU A 442 -43.59 -0.76 13.97
N GLY A 443 -44.74 -1.31 14.38
CA GLY A 443 -44.88 -2.69 14.86
C GLY A 443 -44.18 -2.95 16.20
N VAL A 444 -43.92 -1.91 16.98
CA VAL A 444 -43.22 -1.99 18.28
C VAL A 444 -44.28 -1.95 19.39
N GLY A 445 -44.62 -3.10 19.97
CA GLY A 445 -45.56 -3.19 21.11
C GLY A 445 -46.76 -4.13 20.95
N LEU A 446 -46.91 -4.87 19.85
CA LEU A 446 -47.90 -5.96 19.74
C LEU A 446 -47.26 -7.29 20.19
N GLY A 447 -47.05 -7.40 21.50
CA GLY A 447 -46.50 -8.58 22.16
C GLY A 447 -46.99 -8.69 23.61
N GLY A 448 -48.30 -8.47 23.83
CA GLY A 448 -48.97 -8.78 25.09
C GLY A 448 -49.43 -10.23 25.10
N GLY A 449 -48.48 -11.16 25.26
CA GLY A 449 -48.80 -12.49 25.79
C GLY A 449 -49.12 -12.33 27.27
N THR A 450 -50.29 -12.83 27.66
CA THR A 450 -50.70 -13.07 29.04
C THR A 450 -49.59 -13.79 29.80
N ASP A 451 -49.07 -13.18 30.86
CA ASP A 451 -48.71 -13.90 32.08
C ASP A 451 -48.79 -12.95 33.27
N ALA A 452 -49.48 -13.44 34.29
CA ALA A 452 -49.88 -12.73 35.49
C ALA A 452 -48.75 -12.68 36.54
N ALA A 453 -48.88 -11.67 37.41
CA ALA A 453 -48.40 -11.60 38.78
C ALA A 453 -46.87 -11.58 39.04
N GLY A 454 -46.40 -10.43 39.53
CA GLY A 454 -45.13 -10.31 40.24
C GLY A 454 -44.47 -8.95 40.13
N GLY A 455 -44.99 -7.94 40.84
CA GLY A 455 -44.19 -6.74 41.13
C GLY A 455 -43.03 -7.09 42.09
N PRO A 456 -41.89 -6.37 41.98
CA PRO A 456 -41.49 -5.61 43.16
C PRO A 456 -40.99 -4.19 42.84
N ASP A 457 -41.49 -3.29 43.67
CA ASP A 457 -40.97 -2.02 44.20
C ASP A 457 -39.85 -1.27 43.45
N ALA A 458 -40.17 -0.01 43.15
CA ALA A 458 -39.22 1.02 42.76
C ALA A 458 -38.21 1.28 43.88
N VAL A 459 -36.94 0.94 43.65
CA VAL A 459 -35.83 1.44 44.45
C VAL A 459 -35.52 2.86 43.98
N THR A 460 -35.84 3.84 44.82
CA THR A 460 -35.31 5.21 44.72
C THR A 460 -33.79 5.17 44.81
N VAL A 461 -33.11 5.69 43.78
CA VAL A 461 -31.68 5.98 43.83
C VAL A 461 -31.54 7.48 43.99
N ASP A 462 -31.10 7.92 45.17
CA ASP A 462 -30.63 9.28 45.41
C ASP A 462 -29.35 9.54 44.60
N PHE A 463 -29.22 10.75 44.05
CA PHE A 463 -28.03 11.23 43.34
C PHE A 463 -26.86 11.54 44.29
#